data_AF-N1UP02-F1
#
_entry.id   AF-N1UP02-F1
#
_cell.length_a   1.000
_cell.length_b   1.000
_cell.length_c   1.000
_cell.angle_alpha   90.00
_cell.angle_beta   90.00
_cell.angle_gamma   90.00
#
_symmetry.space_group_name_H-M   'P 1'
#
loop_
_entity.id
_entity.type
_entity.pdbx_description
1 polymer ?
#
loop_
_entity_poly.entity_id
_entity_poly.type
_entity_poly.pdbx_seq_one_letter_code
_entity_poly.pdbx_strand_id
1 'polypeptide(L)'
;MNNFGIQLFLDEFIKIAPPPLFFPLKDGSKLDPIQTPFSGFIFKVQANMNRQHRDRIAFLRVTSGKFERGLNVLHGRLGKSVKLSSSFAFFGQDRNTVDEAYPGDIIGLVNPGTYAIGDIVASSKVPDLKSLPVFAPELFATISSSDTSSMKSFRKGIDQLAEEGILHLFSSQTIGGGLPIIGAMGQLQFEVFRRRLLDEYNAPSTITILPYVISCWIGQEDLGKVPSSANLVTDRGGRAALLFDTEWDKGYFQKKNPEITLLDYPPSI
;
A
#
# COMPACT_ATOMS: atom_id res chain seq x y z
N MET A 1 29.62 12.48 17.00
CA MET A 1 29.53 11.00 16.96
C MET A 1 30.60 10.55 15.98
N ASN A 2 31.68 9.91 16.44
CA ASN A 2 32.85 9.61 15.60
C ASN A 2 32.60 8.29 14.85
N ASN A 3 32.86 8.27 13.54
CA ASN A 3 32.60 7.18 12.58
C ASN A 3 33.46 5.92 12.81
N PHE A 4 33.66 5.51 14.07
CA PHE A 4 34.52 4.42 14.49
C PHE A 4 33.74 3.09 14.53
N GLY A 5 34.34 2.01 14.03
CA GLY A 5 33.73 0.67 14.01
C GLY A 5 32.76 0.39 12.86
N ILE A 6 32.30 1.43 12.15
CA ILE A 6 31.35 1.26 11.02
C ILE A 6 31.99 0.47 9.87
N GLN A 7 33.27 0.71 9.56
CA GLN A 7 33.96 -0.04 8.51
C GLN A 7 34.03 -1.55 8.82
N LEU A 8 34.42 -1.91 10.04
CA LEU A 8 34.48 -3.33 10.46
C LEU A 8 33.13 -4.02 10.35
N PHE A 9 32.05 -3.30 10.72
CA PHE A 9 30.70 -3.79 10.55
C PHE A 9 30.35 -4.01 9.07
N LEU A 10 30.60 -3.03 8.20
CA LEU A 10 30.28 -3.12 6.77
C LEU A 10 31.07 -4.22 6.07
N ASP A 11 32.36 -4.36 6.39
CA ASP A 11 33.22 -5.40 5.82
C ASP A 11 32.70 -6.80 6.16
N GLU A 12 32.23 -7.01 7.39
CA GLU A 12 31.66 -8.30 7.79
C GLU A 12 30.24 -8.49 7.26
N PHE A 13 29.44 -7.43 7.25
CA PHE A 13 28.09 -7.43 6.68
C PHE A 13 28.09 -7.89 5.22
N ILE A 14 29.02 -7.38 4.39
CA ILE A 14 29.13 -7.78 2.98
C ILE A 14 29.43 -9.27 2.82
N LYS A 15 30.20 -9.87 3.74
CA LYS A 15 30.53 -11.31 3.67
C LYS A 15 29.37 -12.20 4.05
N ILE A 16 28.54 -11.78 5.02
CA ILE A 16 27.45 -12.60 5.57
C ILE A 16 26.10 -12.32 4.91
N ALA A 17 25.91 -11.14 4.31
CA ALA A 17 24.64 -10.76 3.72
C ALA A 17 24.31 -11.67 2.53
N PRO A 18 23.09 -12.21 2.46
CA PRO A 18 22.72 -13.10 1.37
C PRO A 18 22.63 -12.32 0.05
N PRO A 19 23.03 -12.94 -1.07
CA PRO A 19 22.71 -12.40 -2.39
C PRO A 19 21.19 -12.48 -2.63
N PRO A 20 20.68 -11.90 -3.73
CA PRO A 20 19.29 -12.08 -4.14
C PRO A 20 18.88 -13.55 -4.13
N LEU A 21 17.97 -13.90 -3.24
CA LEU A 21 17.50 -15.27 -3.05
C LEU A 21 16.36 -15.60 -4.01
N PHE A 22 16.14 -16.90 -4.18
CA PHE A 22 14.93 -17.42 -4.82
C PHE A 22 13.66 -16.85 -4.17
N PHE A 23 12.77 -16.31 -4.99
CA PHE A 23 11.52 -15.73 -4.52
C PHE A 23 10.43 -16.81 -4.40
N PRO A 24 9.72 -16.93 -3.27
CA PRO A 24 8.67 -17.93 -3.10
C PRO A 24 7.42 -17.56 -3.92
N LEU A 25 6.90 -18.54 -4.65
CA LEU A 25 5.62 -18.46 -5.36
C LEU A 25 4.48 -19.04 -4.51
N LYS A 26 3.22 -18.73 -4.85
CA LYS A 26 2.06 -19.22 -4.10
C LYS A 26 1.84 -20.73 -4.21
N ASP A 27 2.21 -21.34 -5.32
CA ASP A 27 2.13 -22.79 -5.56
C ASP A 27 3.21 -23.60 -4.81
N GLY A 28 4.07 -22.95 -4.04
CA GLY A 28 5.17 -23.57 -3.30
C GLY A 28 6.46 -23.71 -4.10
N SER A 29 6.45 -23.43 -5.40
CA SER A 29 7.65 -23.35 -6.22
C SER A 29 8.43 -22.05 -5.95
N LYS A 30 9.59 -21.92 -6.62
CA LYS A 30 10.51 -20.79 -6.41
C LYS A 30 10.87 -20.16 -7.75
N LEU A 31 10.84 -18.83 -7.77
CA LEU A 31 11.31 -18.03 -8.88
C LEU A 31 12.84 -17.91 -8.81
N ASP A 32 13.53 -18.37 -9.85
CA ASP A 32 14.97 -18.18 -9.99
C ASP A 32 15.27 -16.73 -10.37
N PRO A 33 16.05 -15.98 -9.55
CA PRO A 33 16.32 -14.58 -9.82
C PRO A 33 17.17 -14.37 -11.08
N ILE A 34 17.99 -15.35 -11.48
CA ILE A 34 18.96 -15.22 -12.58
C ILE A 34 18.39 -15.78 -13.87
N GLN A 35 17.84 -17.00 -13.84
CA GLN A 35 17.43 -17.72 -15.05
C GLN A 35 16.05 -17.29 -15.57
N THR A 36 15.21 -16.69 -14.74
CA THR A 36 13.87 -16.28 -15.13
C THR A 36 13.91 -14.91 -15.84
N PRO A 37 13.08 -14.67 -16.87
CA PRO A 37 12.93 -13.35 -17.48
C PRO A 37 12.57 -12.26 -16.46
N PHE A 38 12.69 -11.00 -16.89
CA PHE A 38 12.45 -9.86 -16.03
C PHE A 38 11.10 -9.94 -15.31
N SER A 39 11.15 -9.79 -13.99
CA SER A 39 9.97 -9.53 -13.18
C SER A 39 10.30 -8.63 -12.00
N GLY A 40 9.29 -7.94 -11.49
CA GLY A 40 9.39 -7.16 -10.27
C GLY A 40 8.03 -6.79 -9.72
N PHE A 41 8.00 -6.40 -8.45
CA PHE A 41 6.78 -5.98 -7.77
C PHE A 41 6.93 -4.60 -7.15
N ILE A 42 5.81 -3.87 -7.13
CA ILE A 42 5.71 -2.57 -6.50
C ILE A 42 5.48 -2.77 -5.01
N PHE A 43 6.39 -2.28 -4.17
CA PHE A 43 6.28 -2.46 -2.71
C PHE A 43 6.00 -1.15 -1.97
N LYS A 44 6.22 0.00 -2.62
CA LYS A 44 5.96 1.32 -2.07
C LYS A 44 5.52 2.25 -3.18
N VAL A 45 4.56 3.12 -2.90
CA VAL A 45 4.21 4.24 -3.75
C VAL A 45 4.34 5.51 -2.92
N GLN A 46 4.93 6.55 -3.50
CA GLN A 46 5.07 7.84 -2.84
C GLN A 46 4.61 8.94 -3.79
N ALA A 47 3.63 9.72 -3.37
CA ALA A 47 3.16 10.87 -4.11
C ALA A 47 3.97 12.11 -3.73
N ASN A 48 3.97 13.09 -4.63
CA ASN A 48 4.44 14.44 -4.40
C ASN A 48 5.88 14.56 -3.89
N MET A 49 6.78 13.74 -4.45
CA MET A 49 8.20 13.81 -4.09
C MET A 49 8.88 15.10 -4.56
N ASN A 50 8.30 15.82 -5.54
CA ASN A 50 8.77 17.13 -5.96
C ASN A 50 7.59 18.11 -5.97
N ARG A 51 7.66 19.16 -5.15
CA ARG A 51 6.61 20.19 -5.02
C ARG A 51 6.26 20.87 -6.35
N GLN A 52 7.20 20.98 -7.29
CA GLN A 52 6.98 21.66 -8.57
C GLN A 52 6.23 20.80 -9.59
N HIS A 53 6.54 19.51 -9.67
CA HIS A 53 5.97 18.61 -10.68
C HIS A 53 4.86 17.70 -10.13
N ARG A 54 4.74 17.58 -8.79
CA ARG A 54 3.82 16.67 -8.10
C ARG A 54 3.91 15.24 -8.62
N ASP A 55 5.13 14.81 -8.92
CA ASP A 55 5.40 13.47 -9.41
C ASP A 55 5.10 12.44 -8.34
N ARG A 56 4.46 11.35 -8.76
CA ARG A 56 4.29 10.15 -7.95
C ARG A 56 5.21 9.07 -8.50
N ILE A 57 5.83 8.34 -7.58
CA ILE A 57 6.80 7.31 -7.90
C ILE A 57 6.34 6.00 -7.28
N ALA A 58 6.34 4.94 -8.09
CA ALA A 58 6.18 3.57 -7.64
C ALA A 58 7.57 2.92 -7.53
N PHE A 59 7.92 2.46 -6.34
CA PHE A 59 9.16 1.75 -6.09
C PHE A 59 8.96 0.28 -6.41
N LEU A 60 9.64 -0.18 -7.45
CA LEU A 60 9.68 -1.55 -7.89
C LEU A 60 10.94 -2.22 -7.34
N ARG A 61 10.77 -3.39 -6.74
CA ARG A 61 11.89 -4.30 -6.47
C ARG A 61 12.00 -5.31 -7.60
N VAL A 62 13.18 -5.40 -8.21
CA VAL A 62 13.45 -6.42 -9.24
C VAL A 62 13.57 -7.78 -8.55
N THR A 63 12.80 -8.75 -9.02
CA THR A 63 12.76 -10.12 -8.48
C THR A 63 13.53 -11.12 -9.33
N SER A 64 13.51 -10.96 -10.65
CA SER A 64 14.27 -11.82 -11.56
C SER A 64 14.66 -11.09 -12.83
N GLY A 65 15.65 -11.64 -13.53
CA GLY A 65 16.11 -11.19 -14.83
C GLY A 65 16.74 -9.80 -14.79
N LYS A 66 16.84 -9.17 -15.96
CA LYS A 66 17.45 -7.86 -16.15
C LYS A 66 16.39 -6.84 -16.53
N PHE A 67 16.34 -5.74 -15.80
CA PHE A 67 15.61 -4.55 -16.22
C PHE A 67 16.45 -3.80 -17.26
N GLU A 68 15.80 -3.35 -18.33
CA GLU A 68 16.37 -2.41 -19.30
C GLU A 68 15.39 -1.27 -19.54
N ARG A 69 15.87 -0.03 -19.57
CA ARG A 69 15.00 1.13 -19.73
C ARG A 69 14.25 1.07 -21.05
N GLY A 70 12.94 1.30 -20.98
CA GLY A 70 12.04 1.22 -22.13
C GLY A 70 11.53 -0.19 -22.42
N LEU A 71 11.82 -1.18 -21.57
CA LEU A 71 11.26 -2.52 -21.66
C LEU A 71 9.72 -2.49 -21.65
N ASN A 72 9.11 -3.27 -22.53
CA ASN A 72 7.66 -3.52 -22.51
C ASN A 72 7.38 -4.72 -21.60
N VAL A 73 6.49 -4.54 -20.63
CA VAL A 73 6.15 -5.54 -19.62
C VAL A 73 4.65 -5.72 -19.52
N LEU A 74 4.21 -6.94 -19.20
CA LEU A 74 2.85 -7.23 -18.82
C LEU A 74 2.62 -6.80 -17.37
N HIS A 75 1.60 -5.99 -17.15
CA HIS A 75 1.12 -5.61 -15.83
C HIS A 75 0.09 -6.62 -15.34
N GLY A 76 0.37 -7.34 -14.24
CA GLY A 76 -0.45 -8.44 -13.74
C GLY A 76 -1.91 -8.06 -13.49
N ARG A 77 -2.15 -7.12 -12.56
CA ARG A 77 -3.52 -6.69 -12.19
C ARG A 77 -4.34 -6.13 -13.36
N LEU A 78 -3.71 -5.38 -14.28
CA LEU A 78 -4.40 -4.73 -15.39
C LEU A 78 -4.54 -5.63 -16.63
N GLY A 79 -3.75 -6.71 -16.73
CA GLY A 79 -3.68 -7.58 -17.90
C GLY A 79 -3.20 -6.88 -19.18
N LYS A 80 -2.49 -5.74 -19.05
CA LYS A 80 -2.09 -4.89 -20.19
C LYS A 80 -0.58 -4.74 -20.27
N SER A 81 -0.08 -4.56 -21.49
CA SER A 81 1.33 -4.22 -21.73
C SER A 81 1.60 -2.75 -21.41
N VAL A 82 2.68 -2.47 -20.70
CA VAL A 82 3.12 -1.14 -20.28
C VAL A 82 4.61 -0.99 -20.57
N LYS A 83 5.03 0.20 -21.02
CA LYS A 83 6.45 0.50 -21.29
C LYS A 83 7.10 1.16 -20.07
N LEU A 84 8.19 0.58 -19.57
CA LEU A 84 8.96 1.09 -18.43
C LEU A 84 10.05 2.08 -18.87
N SER A 85 9.66 3.24 -19.42
CA SER A 85 10.59 4.21 -20.01
C SER A 85 11.21 5.20 -19.02
N SER A 86 10.54 5.47 -17.90
CA SER A 86 10.93 6.49 -16.92
C SER A 86 11.32 5.83 -15.60
N SER A 87 12.58 5.38 -15.54
CA SER A 87 13.18 4.67 -14.41
C SER A 87 14.28 5.50 -13.73
N PHE A 88 14.20 5.60 -12.41
CA PHE A 88 15.17 6.29 -11.57
C PHE A 88 15.75 5.37 -10.49
N ALA A 89 17.03 5.50 -10.17
CA ALA A 89 17.62 5.04 -8.92
C ALA A 89 17.63 6.21 -7.96
N PHE A 90 17.45 5.91 -6.68
CA PHE A 90 17.57 6.87 -5.60
C PHE A 90 18.89 6.64 -4.89
N PHE A 91 19.75 7.66 -4.91
CA PHE A 91 20.94 7.70 -4.06
C PHE A 91 20.86 8.96 -3.20
N GLY A 92 20.40 8.80 -1.95
CA GLY A 92 20.10 9.94 -1.08
C GLY A 92 18.95 10.79 -1.61
N GLN A 93 19.20 12.07 -1.87
CA GLN A 93 18.20 13.01 -2.41
C GLN A 93 18.21 13.08 -3.94
N ASP A 94 19.23 12.50 -4.59
CA ASP A 94 19.41 12.61 -6.03
C ASP A 94 18.66 11.51 -6.79
N ARG A 95 18.08 11.91 -7.94
CA ARG A 95 17.42 11.01 -8.88
C ARG A 95 18.34 10.82 -10.08
N ASN A 96 18.88 9.62 -10.22
CA ASN A 96 19.69 9.26 -11.39
C ASN A 96 18.87 8.36 -12.29
N THR A 97 18.89 8.63 -13.60
CA THR A 97 18.28 7.74 -14.58
C THR A 97 18.97 6.38 -14.52
N VAL A 98 18.18 5.31 -14.49
CA VAL A 98 18.67 3.94 -14.51
C VAL A 98 18.39 3.35 -15.87
N ASP A 99 19.45 2.97 -16.57
CA ASP A 99 19.36 2.23 -17.83
C ASP A 99 19.20 0.72 -17.60
N GLU A 100 19.82 0.16 -16.54
CA GLU A 100 19.80 -1.27 -16.24
C GLU A 100 19.71 -1.55 -14.73
N ALA A 101 19.00 -2.62 -14.34
CA ALA A 101 18.93 -3.07 -12.95
C ALA A 101 18.78 -4.60 -12.85
N TYR A 102 19.21 -5.16 -11.71
CA TYR A 102 19.30 -6.61 -11.46
C TYR A 102 18.47 -7.02 -10.23
N PRO A 103 18.24 -8.33 -10.01
CA PRO A 103 17.47 -8.80 -8.87
C PRO A 103 18.02 -8.25 -7.55
N GLY A 104 17.13 -7.76 -6.68
CA GLY A 104 17.50 -7.07 -5.45
C GLY A 104 17.53 -5.55 -5.55
N ASP A 105 17.75 -5.00 -6.75
CA ASP A 105 17.73 -3.55 -6.96
C ASP A 105 16.32 -2.99 -6.83
N ILE A 106 16.27 -1.71 -6.43
CA ILE A 106 15.04 -0.93 -6.31
C ILE A 106 15.08 0.18 -7.36
N ILE A 107 14.09 0.19 -8.24
CA ILE A 107 13.92 1.22 -9.26
C ILE A 107 12.63 2.01 -8.99
N GLY A 108 12.68 3.32 -9.19
CA GLY A 108 11.53 4.22 -9.18
C GLY A 108 10.93 4.34 -10.56
N LEU A 109 9.64 4.06 -10.68
CA LEU A 109 8.85 4.27 -11.89
C LEU A 109 7.96 5.49 -11.72
N VAL A 110 7.90 6.36 -12.73
CA VAL A 110 6.88 7.41 -12.76
C VAL A 110 5.50 6.76 -12.76
N ASN A 111 4.65 7.18 -11.84
CA ASN A 111 3.36 6.59 -11.61
C ASN A 111 2.23 7.61 -11.77
N PRO A 112 1.57 7.70 -12.94
CA PRO A 112 0.41 8.57 -13.11
C PRO A 112 -0.86 8.07 -12.39
N GLY A 113 -0.75 7.01 -11.58
CA GLY A 113 -1.86 6.30 -10.93
C GLY A 113 -2.10 4.90 -11.49
N THR A 114 -1.22 4.42 -12.38
CA THR A 114 -1.31 3.09 -12.98
C THR A 114 -0.90 2.00 -11.99
N TYR A 115 0.17 2.23 -11.24
CA TYR A 115 0.77 1.25 -10.34
C TYR A 115 0.26 1.42 -8.91
N ALA A 116 -0.05 0.31 -8.26
CA ALA A 116 -0.42 0.21 -6.86
C ALA A 116 0.55 -0.72 -6.10
N ILE A 117 0.59 -0.60 -4.77
CA ILE A 117 1.35 -1.52 -3.92
C ILE A 117 0.84 -2.95 -4.13
N GLY A 118 1.76 -3.89 -4.31
CA GLY A 118 1.49 -5.29 -4.62
C GLY A 118 1.39 -5.61 -6.11
N ASP A 119 1.36 -4.61 -7.00
CA ASP A 119 1.35 -4.87 -8.44
C ASP A 119 2.63 -5.56 -8.90
N ILE A 120 2.48 -6.55 -9.79
CA ILE A 120 3.59 -7.30 -10.39
C ILE A 120 3.65 -6.95 -11.87
N VAL A 121 4.87 -6.70 -12.35
CA VAL A 121 5.17 -6.54 -13.77
C VAL A 121 6.19 -7.58 -14.21
N ALA A 122 6.06 -8.10 -15.43
CA ALA A 122 6.99 -9.07 -15.98
C ALA A 122 7.12 -8.92 -17.50
N SER A 123 8.28 -9.25 -18.06
CA SER A 123 8.47 -9.25 -19.53
C SER A 123 7.78 -10.42 -20.23
N SER A 124 7.33 -11.43 -19.48
CA SER A 124 6.68 -12.63 -20.00
C SER A 124 5.46 -13.00 -19.16
N LYS A 125 5.37 -14.25 -18.65
CA LYS A 125 4.33 -14.67 -17.73
C LYS A 125 4.54 -13.96 -16.39
N VAL A 126 3.48 -13.35 -15.86
CA VAL A 126 3.51 -12.73 -14.53
C VAL A 126 3.67 -13.84 -13.49
N PRO A 127 4.74 -13.83 -12.67
CA PRO A 127 4.91 -14.81 -11.61
C PRO A 127 3.86 -14.59 -10.52
N ASP A 128 3.32 -15.69 -9.98
CA ASP A 128 2.36 -15.63 -8.87
C ASP A 128 3.11 -15.51 -7.53
N LEU A 129 3.69 -14.33 -7.33
CA LEU A 129 4.38 -13.98 -6.09
C LEU A 129 3.38 -13.95 -4.93
N LYS A 130 3.84 -14.31 -3.73
CA LYS A 130 3.06 -14.10 -2.52
C LYS A 130 2.72 -12.62 -2.37
N SER A 131 1.46 -12.33 -2.06
CA SER A 131 0.98 -10.98 -1.80
C SER A 131 1.76 -10.34 -0.65
N LEU A 132 1.96 -9.02 -0.72
CA LEU A 132 2.51 -8.28 0.40
C LEU A 132 1.54 -8.39 1.60
N PRO A 133 2.07 -8.52 2.83
CA PRO A 133 1.23 -8.51 4.01
C PRO A 133 0.51 -7.17 4.08
N VAL A 134 -0.81 -7.23 4.21
CA VAL A 134 -1.64 -6.08 4.58
C VAL A 134 -1.86 -6.20 6.08
N PHE A 135 -1.72 -5.11 6.83
CA PHE A 135 -1.96 -5.14 8.27
C PHE A 135 -3.32 -4.52 8.56
N ALA A 136 -4.11 -5.16 9.42
CA ALA A 136 -5.41 -4.65 9.83
C ALA A 136 -5.22 -3.43 10.75
N PRO A 137 -5.88 -2.28 10.48
CA PRO A 137 -5.80 -1.13 11.36
C PRO A 137 -6.31 -1.41 12.77
N GLU A 138 -5.69 -0.77 13.76
CA GLU A 138 -6.04 -0.86 15.18
C GLU A 138 -6.59 0.47 15.75
N LEU A 139 -6.51 1.55 14.96
CA LEU A 139 -7.01 2.87 15.31
C LEU A 139 -7.83 3.42 14.16
N PHE A 140 -9.00 3.99 14.49
CA PHE A 140 -9.91 4.55 13.50
C PHE A 140 -10.27 6.00 13.84
N ALA A 141 -10.44 6.81 12.81
CA ALA A 141 -10.86 8.19 12.97
C ALA A 141 -11.68 8.65 11.76
N THR A 142 -12.57 9.62 11.94
CA THR A 142 -13.09 10.40 10.81
C THR A 142 -12.17 11.57 10.52
N ILE A 143 -12.13 11.98 9.26
CA ILE A 143 -11.41 13.17 8.82
C ILE A 143 -12.30 14.08 7.99
N SER A 144 -12.27 15.37 8.27
CA SER A 144 -13.01 16.40 7.54
C SER A 144 -12.12 17.57 7.17
N SER A 145 -12.45 18.27 6.09
CA SER A 145 -11.82 19.57 5.79
C SER A 145 -12.28 20.59 6.84
N SER A 146 -11.35 21.40 7.34
CA SER A 146 -11.66 22.49 8.26
C SER A 146 -12.16 23.74 7.52
N ASP A 147 -11.93 23.82 6.21
CA ASP A 147 -12.36 24.92 5.34
C ASP A 147 -13.09 24.36 4.11
N THR A 148 -14.22 24.99 3.77
CA THR A 148 -15.01 24.68 2.57
C THR A 148 -14.25 25.01 1.29
N SER A 149 -13.41 26.04 1.30
CA SER A 149 -12.65 26.48 0.11
C SER A 149 -11.62 25.44 -0.35
N SER A 150 -11.06 24.66 0.59
CA SER A 150 -10.06 23.63 0.33
C SER A 150 -10.65 22.25 0.01
N MET A 151 -11.99 22.09 -0.05
CA MET A 151 -12.64 20.77 -0.20
C MET A 151 -12.19 19.97 -1.42
N LYS A 152 -11.95 20.63 -2.56
CA LYS A 152 -11.46 19.94 -3.77
C LYS A 152 -10.05 19.41 -3.57
N SER A 153 -9.16 20.22 -2.98
CA SER A 153 -7.80 19.83 -2.66
C SER A 153 -7.75 18.76 -1.58
N PHE A 154 -8.62 18.85 -0.57
CA PHE A 154 -8.78 17.84 0.48
C PHE A 154 -9.13 16.48 -0.11
N ARG A 155 -10.19 16.38 -0.93
CA ARG A 155 -10.58 15.12 -1.57
C ARG A 155 -9.45 14.52 -2.40
N LYS A 156 -8.80 15.35 -3.23
CA LYS A 156 -7.65 14.93 -4.03
C LYS A 156 -6.50 14.44 -3.14
N GLY A 157 -6.20 15.13 -2.03
CA GLY A 157 -5.15 14.76 -1.10
C GLY A 157 -5.43 13.44 -0.39
N ILE A 158 -6.67 13.23 0.07
CA ILE A 158 -7.13 11.96 0.66
C ILE A 158 -6.89 10.82 -0.32
N ASP A 159 -7.39 10.96 -1.54
CA ASP A 159 -7.29 9.91 -2.56
C ASP A 159 -5.84 9.59 -2.91
N GLN A 160 -4.98 10.60 -3.07
CA GLN A 160 -3.58 10.41 -3.45
C GLN A 160 -2.72 9.87 -2.32
N LEU A 161 -2.89 10.36 -1.08
CA LEU A 161 -2.12 9.90 0.07
C LEU A 161 -2.57 8.51 0.54
N ALA A 162 -3.85 8.15 0.38
CA ALA A 162 -4.33 6.80 0.66
C ALA A 162 -3.73 5.75 -0.28
N GLU A 163 -3.39 6.11 -1.53
CA GLU A 163 -2.69 5.21 -2.46
C GLU A 163 -1.27 4.84 -2.02
N GLU A 164 -0.66 5.66 -1.15
CA GLU A 164 0.67 5.34 -0.60
C GLU A 164 0.62 4.22 0.45
N GLY A 165 -0.58 3.80 0.88
CA GLY A 165 -0.75 2.76 1.89
C GLY A 165 -0.36 3.20 3.31
N ILE A 166 -0.21 4.50 3.56
CA ILE A 166 0.09 5.02 4.91
C ILE A 166 -1.09 4.79 5.87
N LEU A 167 -2.31 4.93 5.35
CA LEU A 167 -3.56 4.71 6.06
C LEU A 167 -4.51 3.90 5.20
N HIS A 168 -5.40 3.17 5.87
CA HIS A 168 -6.55 2.55 5.24
C HIS A 168 -7.67 3.57 5.11
N LEU A 169 -8.24 3.71 3.92
CA LEU A 169 -9.39 4.58 3.69
C LEU A 169 -10.66 3.75 3.61
N PHE A 170 -11.64 4.15 4.40
CA PHE A 170 -12.96 3.55 4.49
C PHE A 170 -14.05 4.60 4.27
N SER A 171 -15.20 4.12 3.81
CA SER A 171 -16.43 4.89 3.69
C SER A 171 -17.57 4.14 4.37
N SER A 172 -18.53 4.88 4.92
CA SER A 172 -19.76 4.31 5.45
C SER A 172 -20.91 5.28 5.33
N GLN A 173 -22.12 4.73 5.22
CA GLN A 173 -23.36 5.49 5.25
C GLN A 173 -23.93 5.61 6.67
N THR A 174 -23.55 4.71 7.58
CA THR A 174 -24.13 4.60 8.93
C THR A 174 -23.19 5.14 10.00
N ILE A 175 -21.88 4.95 9.84
CA ILE A 175 -20.87 5.41 10.82
C ILE A 175 -20.07 6.60 10.28
N GLY A 176 -19.62 7.46 11.19
CA GLY A 176 -18.81 8.62 10.84
C GLY A 176 -19.54 9.77 10.14
N GLY A 177 -20.88 9.74 10.08
CA GLY A 177 -21.69 10.85 9.55
C GLY A 177 -21.47 11.15 8.06
N GLY A 178 -21.08 10.14 7.28
CA GLY A 178 -20.75 10.29 5.86
C GLY A 178 -19.38 10.92 5.58
N LEU A 179 -18.59 11.18 6.62
CA LEU A 179 -17.19 11.58 6.48
C LEU A 179 -16.31 10.37 6.14
N PRO A 180 -15.20 10.59 5.42
CA PRO A 180 -14.18 9.55 5.25
C PRO A 180 -13.66 9.05 6.60
N ILE A 181 -13.50 7.73 6.70
CA ILE A 181 -12.91 7.06 7.86
C ILE A 181 -11.51 6.60 7.49
N ILE A 182 -10.55 6.90 8.35
CA ILE A 182 -9.15 6.49 8.20
C ILE A 182 -8.79 5.47 9.28
N GLY A 183 -8.08 4.41 8.88
CA GLY A 183 -7.54 3.38 9.76
C GLY A 183 -6.02 3.41 9.78
N ALA A 184 -5.42 3.33 10.96
CA ALA A 184 -3.98 3.29 11.19
C ALA A 184 -3.58 2.13 12.12
N MET A 185 -2.32 1.72 12.04
CA MET A 185 -1.66 0.89 13.07
C MET A 185 -1.20 1.75 14.27
N GLY A 186 -0.98 3.05 14.06
CA GLY A 186 -0.45 3.92 15.10
C GLY A 186 -0.82 5.39 14.91
N GLN A 187 -0.99 6.10 16.03
CA GLN A 187 -1.47 7.49 16.06
C GLN A 187 -0.61 8.46 15.25
N LEU A 188 0.71 8.26 15.19
CA LEU A 188 1.63 9.10 14.41
C LEU A 188 1.24 9.12 12.92
N GLN A 189 0.66 8.04 12.38
CA GLN A 189 0.24 8.01 10.98
C GLN A 189 -0.89 9.02 10.70
N PHE A 190 -1.80 9.25 11.65
CA PHE A 190 -2.82 10.30 11.53
C PHE A 190 -2.19 11.70 11.52
N GLU A 191 -1.20 11.95 12.38
CA GLU A 191 -0.52 13.24 12.45
C GLU A 191 0.27 13.54 11.18
N VAL A 192 1.03 12.56 10.69
CA VAL A 192 1.78 12.65 9.44
C VAL A 192 0.81 12.88 8.27
N PHE A 193 -0.29 12.15 8.21
CA PHE A 193 -1.27 12.29 7.14
C PHE A 193 -1.93 13.67 7.14
N ARG A 194 -2.40 14.16 8.30
CA ARG A 194 -2.94 15.52 8.46
C ARG A 194 -1.93 16.58 8.04
N ARG A 195 -0.67 16.43 8.46
CA ARG A 195 0.40 17.38 8.14
C ARG A 195 0.69 17.40 6.64
N ARG A 196 0.72 16.24 5.98
CA ARG A 196 0.90 16.15 4.53
C ARG A 196 -0.28 16.75 3.77
N LEU A 197 -1.53 16.51 4.18
CA LEU A 197 -2.69 17.19 3.58
C LEU A 197 -2.55 18.72 3.61
N LEU A 198 -2.09 19.26 4.74
CA LEU A 198 -1.82 20.69 4.87
C LEU A 198 -0.66 21.14 3.96
N ASP A 199 0.51 20.52 4.09
CA ASP A 199 1.74 20.98 3.43
C ASP A 199 1.73 20.76 1.90
N GLU A 200 1.06 19.72 1.43
CA GLU A 200 1.10 19.29 0.02
C GLU A 200 -0.13 19.72 -0.78
N TYR A 201 -1.28 19.83 -0.12
CA TYR A 201 -2.56 20.12 -0.77
C TYR A 201 -3.20 21.41 -0.26
N ASN A 202 -2.55 22.11 0.69
CA ASN A 202 -3.11 23.29 1.35
C ASN A 202 -4.52 23.02 1.90
N ALA A 203 -4.71 21.82 2.46
CA ALA A 203 -5.99 21.31 2.93
C ALA A 203 -5.95 21.12 4.45
N PRO A 204 -6.28 22.18 5.24
CA PRO A 204 -6.42 22.04 6.68
C PRO A 204 -7.54 21.03 6.99
N SER A 205 -7.27 20.12 7.91
CA SER A 205 -8.18 19.03 8.24
C SER A 205 -8.24 18.75 9.73
N THR A 206 -9.42 18.32 10.17
CA THR A 206 -9.71 17.91 11.55
C THR A 206 -9.89 16.41 11.58
N ILE A 207 -9.28 15.77 12.58
CA ILE A 207 -9.38 14.32 12.82
C ILE A 207 -10.14 14.12 14.13
N THR A 208 -11.15 13.25 14.10
CA THR A 208 -11.92 12.85 15.29
C THR A 208 -11.80 11.34 15.47
N ILE A 209 -11.23 10.91 16.59
CA ILE A 209 -11.02 9.49 16.88
C ILE A 209 -12.37 8.79 17.06
N LEU A 210 -12.48 7.58 16.51
CA LEU A 210 -13.63 6.69 16.65
C LEU A 210 -13.32 5.60 17.71
N PRO A 211 -14.34 5.00 18.33
CA PRO A 211 -14.15 4.02 19.41
C PRO A 211 -13.68 2.63 18.93
N TYR A 212 -13.60 2.42 17.61
CA TYR A 212 -13.23 1.14 17.03
C TYR A 212 -11.74 0.86 17.18
N VAL A 213 -11.39 -0.40 17.44
CA VAL A 213 -10.00 -0.88 17.55
C VAL A 213 -9.73 -2.15 16.76
N ILE A 214 -10.77 -2.76 16.17
CA ILE A 214 -10.66 -3.98 15.38
C ILE A 214 -11.41 -3.80 14.07
N SER A 215 -10.79 -4.22 12.96
CA SER A 215 -11.46 -4.40 11.66
C SER A 215 -11.39 -5.83 11.19
N CYS A 216 -12.51 -6.34 10.66
CA CYS A 216 -12.55 -7.62 9.97
C CYS A 216 -13.22 -7.46 8.60
N TRP A 217 -12.59 -7.96 7.54
CA TRP A 217 -13.21 -8.03 6.22
C TRP A 217 -14.19 -9.19 6.15
N ILE A 218 -15.16 -9.08 5.26
CA ILE A 218 -16.15 -10.12 4.99
C ILE A 218 -16.18 -10.46 3.50
N GLY A 219 -16.60 -11.69 3.18
CA GLY A 219 -16.90 -12.10 1.81
C GLY A 219 -18.02 -11.25 1.22
N GLN A 220 -17.97 -10.99 -0.09
CA GLN A 220 -18.99 -10.20 -0.77
C GLN A 220 -20.35 -10.93 -0.77
N GLU A 221 -20.32 -12.26 -0.76
CA GLU A 221 -21.45 -13.17 -0.60
C GLU A 221 -22.15 -13.06 0.75
N ASP A 222 -21.44 -12.59 1.79
CA ASP A 222 -21.97 -12.46 3.15
C ASP A 222 -22.59 -11.09 3.40
N LEU A 223 -22.38 -10.12 2.50
CA LEU A 223 -22.83 -8.73 2.67
C LEU A 223 -24.35 -8.63 2.93
N GLY A 224 -25.15 -9.45 2.24
CA GLY A 224 -26.61 -9.47 2.41
C GLY A 224 -27.09 -10.05 3.74
N LYS A 225 -26.20 -10.74 4.47
CA LYS A 225 -26.49 -11.36 5.77
C LYS A 225 -26.15 -10.44 6.95
N VAL A 226 -25.36 -9.39 6.69
CA VAL A 226 -24.89 -8.46 7.73
C VAL A 226 -26.10 -7.71 8.34
N PRO A 227 -26.29 -7.79 9.67
CA PRO A 227 -27.33 -7.01 10.33
C PRO A 227 -27.11 -5.51 10.16
N SER A 228 -28.20 -4.75 10.00
CA SER A 228 -28.14 -3.28 9.83
C SER A 228 -27.55 -2.53 11.04
N SER A 229 -27.53 -3.16 12.21
CA SER A 229 -26.90 -2.61 13.42
C SER A 229 -25.38 -2.73 13.44
N ALA A 230 -24.77 -3.44 12.49
CA ALA A 230 -23.33 -3.62 12.43
C ALA A 230 -22.63 -2.36 11.90
N ASN A 231 -21.41 -2.09 12.38
CA ASN A 231 -20.57 -0.98 11.92
C ASN A 231 -19.90 -1.34 10.59
N LEU A 232 -20.71 -1.41 9.53
CA LEU A 232 -20.27 -1.74 8.19
C LEU A 232 -19.55 -0.56 7.53
N VAL A 233 -18.37 -0.84 7.01
CA VAL A 233 -17.56 0.06 6.20
C VAL A 233 -17.20 -0.59 4.88
N THR A 234 -16.87 0.24 3.89
CA THR A 234 -16.34 -0.18 2.60
C THR A 234 -14.95 0.42 2.42
N ASP A 235 -13.95 -0.43 2.19
CA ASP A 235 -12.59 0.03 1.92
C ASP A 235 -12.46 0.62 0.50
N ARG A 236 -11.30 1.22 0.20
CA ARG A 236 -11.01 1.77 -1.13
C ARG A 236 -11.15 0.76 -2.29
N GLY A 237 -10.91 -0.53 -2.03
CA GLY A 237 -11.05 -1.60 -3.01
C GLY A 237 -12.49 -2.06 -3.24
N GLY A 238 -13.47 -1.43 -2.57
CA GLY A 238 -14.88 -1.83 -2.63
C GLY A 238 -15.21 -3.05 -1.76
N ARG A 239 -14.28 -3.47 -0.89
CA ARG A 239 -14.47 -4.63 0.00
C ARG A 239 -15.15 -4.19 1.28
N ALA A 240 -16.11 -4.99 1.73
CA ALA A 240 -16.81 -4.75 2.97
C ALA A 240 -15.95 -5.19 4.17
N ALA A 241 -15.99 -4.38 5.23
CA ALA A 241 -15.41 -4.72 6.52
C ALA A 241 -16.33 -4.25 7.66
N LEU A 242 -16.18 -4.89 8.81
CA LEU A 242 -16.89 -4.58 10.05
C LEU A 242 -15.89 -4.02 11.05
N LEU A 243 -16.30 -2.97 11.76
CA LEU A 243 -15.53 -2.37 12.84
C LEU A 243 -16.10 -2.75 14.21
N PHE A 244 -15.21 -3.06 15.16
CA PHE A 244 -15.58 -3.42 16.53
C PHE A 244 -14.78 -2.60 17.55
N ASP A 245 -15.46 -2.26 18.63
CA ASP A 245 -14.93 -1.51 19.77
C ASP A 245 -14.10 -2.42 20.67
N THR A 246 -14.45 -3.71 20.76
CA THR A 246 -13.75 -4.70 21.61
C THR A 246 -13.74 -6.10 20.98
N GLU A 247 -12.82 -6.97 21.43
CA GLU A 247 -12.78 -8.38 21.00
C GLU A 247 -14.04 -9.15 21.45
N TRP A 248 -14.67 -8.71 22.54
CA TRP A 248 -15.93 -9.28 23.01
C TRP A 248 -17.06 -9.00 22.02
N ASP A 249 -17.18 -7.77 21.50
CA ASP A 249 -18.20 -7.41 20.51
C ASP A 249 -18.03 -8.23 19.22
N LYS A 250 -16.79 -8.39 18.77
CA LYS A 250 -16.44 -9.26 17.63
C LYS A 250 -16.85 -10.72 17.90
N GLY A 251 -16.50 -11.26 19.07
CA GLY A 251 -16.85 -12.62 19.45
C GLY A 251 -18.37 -12.84 19.56
N TYR A 252 -19.09 -11.88 20.12
CA TYR A 252 -20.54 -11.90 20.23
C TYR A 252 -21.20 -11.85 18.84
N PHE A 253 -20.70 -10.99 17.95
CA PHE A 253 -21.16 -10.92 16.56
C PHE A 253 -20.97 -12.26 15.84
N GLN A 254 -19.78 -12.87 15.94
CA GLN A 254 -19.50 -14.17 15.31
C GLN A 254 -20.40 -15.27 15.86
N LYS A 255 -20.66 -15.27 17.17
CA LYS A 255 -21.55 -16.26 17.80
C LYS A 255 -23.00 -16.14 17.31
N LYS A 256 -23.46 -14.92 17.05
CA LYS A 256 -24.83 -14.65 16.59
C LYS A 256 -25.01 -14.87 15.08
N ASN A 257 -23.94 -14.70 14.30
CA ASN A 257 -23.95 -14.83 12.84
C ASN A 257 -22.83 -15.81 12.39
N PRO A 258 -22.93 -17.11 12.76
CA PRO A 258 -21.88 -18.09 12.49
C PRO A 258 -21.62 -18.33 10.98
N GLU A 259 -22.57 -17.95 10.12
CA GLU A 259 -22.50 -18.05 8.67
C GLU A 259 -21.68 -16.94 8.00
N ILE A 260 -21.32 -15.88 8.73
CA ILE A 260 -20.49 -14.79 8.22
C ILE A 260 -19.04 -15.10 8.56
N THR A 261 -18.18 -15.14 7.54
CA THR A 261 -16.75 -15.36 7.77
C THR A 261 -16.03 -14.02 7.97
N LEU A 262 -15.47 -13.83 9.15
CA LEU A 262 -14.60 -12.69 9.44
C LEU A 262 -13.16 -13.00 9.04
N LEU A 263 -12.59 -12.13 8.21
CA LEU A 263 -11.22 -12.22 7.72
C LEU A 263 -10.38 -11.11 8.37
N ASP A 264 -9.21 -11.46 8.89
CA ASP A 264 -8.28 -10.47 9.47
C ASP A 264 -7.64 -9.58 8.40
N TYR A 265 -7.65 -10.02 7.14
CA TYR A 265 -7.05 -9.31 6.02
C TYR A 265 -8.05 -9.17 4.88
N PRO A 266 -7.94 -8.11 4.07
CA PRO A 266 -8.76 -7.99 2.89
C PRO A 266 -8.54 -9.20 1.96
N PRO A 267 -9.60 -9.83 1.44
CA PRO A 267 -9.46 -10.89 0.47
C PRO A 267 -8.67 -10.41 -0.75
N SER A 268 -7.87 -11.33 -1.31
CA SER A 268 -7.16 -11.08 -2.57
C SER A 268 -8.18 -10.95 -3.70
N ILE A 269 -7.95 -9.98 -4.58
CA ILE A 269 -8.74 -9.80 -5.82
C ILE A 269 -8.33 -10.85 -6.83
#